data_AF-A0A3E3IGV3-F1
#
_entry.id   AF-A0A3E3IGV3-F1
#
_cell.length_a   1.000
_cell.length_b   1.000
_cell.length_c   1.000
_cell.angle_alpha   90.00
_cell.angle_beta   90.00
_cell.angle_gamma   90.00
#
_symmetry.space_group_name_H-M   'P 1'
#
loop_
_entity.id
_entity.type
_entity.pdbx_description
1 polymer ?
#
loop_
_entity_poly.entity_id
_entity_poly.type
_entity_poly.pdbx_seq_one_letter_code
_entity_poly.pdbx_strand_id
1 'polypeptide(L)'
;MQKKKKDWETLRDTGMLGAYQPEEVSLQELPSGEILSLFSDTELWEYPGQLVRKREMVIGGKVFHIASVFQGGEKTPSTPTGKLFSHIDRQLQKDPGGV
;
A
#
# COMPACT_ATOMS: atom_id res chain seq x y z
N MET A 1 -8.81 14.22 -27.06
CA MET A 1 -8.87 14.44 -25.59
C MET A 1 -9.62 13.26 -24.97
N GLN A 2 -8.94 12.32 -24.32
CA GLN A 2 -9.64 11.24 -23.61
C GLN A 2 -10.29 11.82 -22.34
N LYS A 3 -11.60 11.66 -22.20
CA LYS A 3 -12.32 12.03 -20.96
C LYS A 3 -11.79 11.17 -19.83
N LYS A 4 -11.23 11.78 -18.77
CA LYS A 4 -10.92 11.07 -17.52
C LYS A 4 -12.24 10.49 -16.99
N LYS A 5 -12.32 9.17 -16.85
CA LYS A 5 -13.43 8.52 -16.16
C LYS A 5 -13.48 9.01 -14.72
N LYS A 6 -14.68 9.28 -14.23
CA LYS A 6 -14.92 9.57 -12.82
C LYS A 6 -14.74 8.29 -12.02
N ASP A 7 -14.33 8.39 -10.76
CA ASP A 7 -14.02 7.21 -9.94
C ASP A 7 -15.21 6.24 -9.84
N TRP A 8 -16.44 6.76 -9.76
CA TRP A 8 -17.66 5.94 -9.77
C TRP A 8 -17.87 5.14 -11.06
N GLU A 9 -17.38 5.62 -12.22
CA GLU A 9 -17.47 4.89 -13.50
C GLU A 9 -16.49 3.71 -13.49
N THR A 10 -15.31 3.89 -12.90
CA THR A 10 -14.34 2.81 -12.70
C THR A 10 -14.86 1.76 -11.71
N LEU A 11 -15.46 2.18 -10.59
CA LEU A 11 -16.06 1.27 -9.60
C LEU A 11 -17.21 0.46 -10.21
N ARG A 12 -18.09 1.10 -11.00
CA ARG A 12 -19.16 0.42 -11.75
C ARG A 12 -18.59 -0.58 -12.76
N ASP A 13 -17.61 -0.18 -13.57
CA ASP A 13 -17.12 -1.00 -14.69
C ASP A 13 -16.24 -2.17 -14.23
N THR A 14 -15.52 -2.01 -13.12
CA THR A 14 -14.69 -3.08 -12.53
C THR A 14 -15.45 -3.98 -11.57
N GLY A 15 -16.63 -3.55 -11.10
CA GLY A 15 -17.36 -4.23 -10.03
C GLY A 15 -16.66 -4.16 -8.67
N MET A 16 -15.63 -3.32 -8.51
CA MET A 16 -14.99 -3.09 -7.21
C MET A 16 -15.95 -2.29 -6.33
N LEU A 17 -16.55 -2.97 -5.34
CA LEU A 17 -17.45 -2.37 -4.36
C LEU A 17 -16.62 -1.69 -3.26
N GLY A 18 -16.22 -0.45 -3.52
CA GLY A 18 -15.59 0.42 -2.52
C GLY A 18 -14.11 0.14 -2.25
N ALA A 19 -13.48 1.07 -1.54
CA ALA A 19 -12.14 0.87 -1.00
C ALA A 19 -12.20 -0.11 0.18
N TYR A 20 -11.14 -0.88 0.38
CA TYR A 20 -10.97 -1.68 1.61
C TYR A 20 -11.11 -0.77 2.84
N GLN A 21 -12.06 -1.11 3.72
CA GLN A 21 -12.23 -0.46 5.01
C GLN A 21 -11.83 -1.46 6.10
N PRO A 22 -10.73 -1.21 6.84
CA PRO A 22 -10.35 -2.05 7.98
C PRO A 22 -11.36 -1.92 9.11
N GLU A 23 -11.45 -2.94 9.96
CA GLU A 23 -12.32 -2.95 11.14
C GLU A 23 -11.89 -1.88 12.16
N GLU A 24 -10.60 -1.86 12.52
CA GLU A 24 -9.99 -0.83 13.37
C GLU A 24 -8.53 -0.61 12.94
N VAL A 25 -8.03 0.62 13.14
CA VAL A 25 -6.63 0.99 12.89
C VAL A 25 -6.03 1.57 14.16
N SER A 26 -4.92 0.99 14.63
CA SER A 26 -4.08 1.57 15.66
C SER A 26 -2.71 1.94 15.10
N LEU A 27 -2.11 2.99 15.65
CA LEU A 27 -0.79 3.47 15.26
C LEU A 27 0.21 3.14 16.37
N GLN A 28 1.32 2.52 16.01
CA GLN A 28 2.41 2.23 16.93
C GLN A 28 3.69 2.90 16.44
N GLU A 29 4.30 3.72 17.28
CA GLU A 29 5.63 4.27 17.02
C GLU A 29 6.71 3.26 17.44
N LEU A 30 7.60 2.93 16.52
CA LEU A 30 8.74 2.06 16.75
C LEU A 30 9.92 2.84 17.36
N PRO A 31 10.87 2.17 18.04
CA PRO A 31 12.09 2.81 18.54
C PRO A 31 12.93 3.53 17.47
N SER A 32 12.76 3.16 16.19
CA SER A 32 13.37 3.83 15.04
C SER A 32 12.71 5.16 14.66
N GLY A 33 11.58 5.53 15.28
CA GLY A 33 10.74 6.66 14.90
C GLY A 33 9.77 6.37 13.74
N GLU A 34 9.74 5.13 13.25
CA GLU A 34 8.77 4.71 12.23
C GLU A 34 7.39 4.48 12.84
N ILE A 35 6.33 4.99 12.21
CA ILE A 35 4.94 4.74 12.63
C ILE A 35 4.36 3.58 11.83
N LEU A 36 4.05 2.48 12.52
CA LEU A 36 3.35 1.35 11.95
C LEU A 36 1.84 1.47 12.14
N SER A 37 1.09 1.26 11.05
CA SER A 37 -0.34 1.01 11.13
C SER A 37 -0.60 -0.48 11.37
N LEU A 38 -1.27 -0.77 12.47
CA LEU A 38 -1.80 -2.08 12.84
C LEU A 38 -3.30 -2.08 12.56
N PHE A 39 -3.77 -3.14 11.91
CA PHE A 39 -5.17 -3.31 11.55
C PHE A 39 -5.71 -4.50 12.34
N SER A 40 -6.82 -4.34 13.08
CA SER A 40 -7.36 -5.38 13.94
C SER A 40 -7.81 -6.64 13.18
N ASP A 41 -8.20 -6.46 11.92
CA ASP A 41 -8.58 -7.53 10.98
C ASP A 41 -7.38 -8.24 10.33
N THR A 42 -6.16 -7.91 10.77
CA THR A 42 -4.91 -8.40 10.17
C THR A 42 -4.08 -9.16 11.18
N GLU A 43 -3.77 -10.42 10.88
CA GLU A 43 -2.79 -11.21 11.60
C GLU A 43 -1.37 -10.88 11.13
N LEU A 44 -0.48 -10.60 12.08
CA LEU A 44 0.94 -10.39 11.83
C LEU A 44 1.72 -11.66 12.14
N TRP A 45 2.49 -12.14 11.16
CA TRP A 45 3.36 -13.30 11.28
C TRP A 45 4.80 -12.89 11.00
N GLU A 46 5.66 -13.04 12.00
CA GLU A 46 7.09 -12.76 11.88
C GLU A 46 7.87 -14.06 11.61
N TYR A 47 8.64 -14.06 10.53
CA TYR A 47 9.59 -15.11 10.19
C TYR A 47 11.00 -14.51 10.07
N PRO A 48 12.07 -15.30 10.22
CA PRO A 48 13.41 -14.81 9.96
C PRO A 48 13.51 -14.23 8.54
N GLY A 49 13.80 -12.93 8.42
CA GLY A 49 13.92 -12.29 7.12
C GLY A 49 12.60 -11.82 6.50
N GLN A 50 11.44 -12.05 7.13
CA GLN A 50 10.12 -11.79 6.53
C GLN A 50 9.06 -11.38 7.56
N LEU A 51 8.20 -10.45 7.15
CA LEU A 51 7.02 -10.03 7.87
C LEU A 51 5.80 -10.31 6.98
N VAL A 52 4.88 -11.16 7.44
CA VAL A 52 3.69 -11.51 6.68
C VAL A 52 2.46 -10.95 7.38
N ARG A 53 1.63 -10.21 6.65
CA ARG A 53 0.32 -9.72 7.11
C ARG A 53 -0.79 -10.50 6.42
N LYS A 54 -1.60 -11.22 7.18
CA LYS A 54 -2.75 -11.98 6.67
C LYS A 54 -4.05 -11.31 7.06
N ARG A 55 -5.06 -11.35 6.19
CA ARG A 55 -6.42 -10.89 6.51
C ARG A 55 -7.45 -11.64 5.69
N GLU A 56 -8.67 -11.70 6.20
CA GLU A 56 -9.82 -12.21 5.48
C GLU A 56 -10.65 -11.04 4.92
N MET A 57 -11.06 -11.14 3.66
CA MET A 57 -11.93 -10.15 3.02
C MET A 57 -13.17 -10.83 2.44
N VAL A 58 -14.35 -10.38 2.86
CA VAL A 58 -15.63 -10.84 2.30
C VAL A 58 -15.98 -9.98 1.09
N ILE A 59 -15.93 -10.58 -0.11
CA ILE A 59 -16.24 -9.91 -1.37
C ILE A 59 -17.33 -10.71 -2.09
N GLY A 60 -18.51 -10.11 -2.27
CA GLY A 60 -19.63 -10.77 -2.96
C GLY A 60 -20.10 -12.07 -2.29
N GLY A 61 -20.05 -12.14 -0.96
CA GLY A 61 -20.43 -13.34 -0.19
C GLY A 61 -19.40 -14.46 -0.19
N LYS A 62 -18.20 -14.23 -0.74
CA LYS A 62 -17.07 -15.17 -0.69
C LYS A 62 -15.96 -14.62 0.20
N VAL A 63 -15.29 -15.51 0.95
CA VAL A 63 -14.15 -15.16 1.79
C VAL A 63 -12.86 -15.32 1.00
N PHE A 64 -12.08 -14.25 0.91
CA PHE A 64 -10.74 -14.23 0.31
C PHE A 64 -9.69 -14.09 1.40
N HIS A 65 -8.70 -14.99 1.39
CA HIS A 65 -7.56 -14.92 2.30
C HIS A 65 -6.43 -14.18 1.60
N ILE A 66 -6.07 -12.99 2.10
CA ILE A 66 -5.03 -12.15 1.53
C ILE A 66 -3.80 -12.20 2.42
N ALA A 67 -2.64 -12.48 1.83
CA ALA A 67 -1.36 -12.48 2.52
C ALA A 67 -0.38 -11.51 1.82
N SER A 68 0.04 -10.47 2.54
CA SER A 68 1.08 -9.53 2.12
C SER A 68 2.40 -9.94 2.76
N VAL A 69 3.41 -10.24 1.94
CA VAL A 69 4.74 -10.65 2.39
C VAL A 69 5.72 -9.51 2.20
N PHE A 70 6.27 -9.01 3.30
CA PHE A 70 7.32 -8.00 3.34
C PHE A 70 8.64 -8.67 3.70
N GLN A 71 9.74 -8.24 3.10
CA GLN A 71 11.07 -8.70 3.49
C GLN A 71 11.46 -7.98 4.78
N GLY A 72 11.65 -8.74 5.86
CA GLY A 72 12.07 -8.26 7.17
C GLY A 72 13.59 -8.39 7.31
N GLY A 73 14.34 -7.40 6.84
CA GLY A 73 15.80 -7.41 6.93
C GLY A 73 16.40 -6.13 6.35
N GLU A 74 17.48 -5.68 6.97
CA GLU A 74 18.16 -4.40 6.75
C GLU A 74 18.29 -3.99 5.28
N LYS A 75 17.92 -2.73 5.00
CA LYS A 75 18.02 -2.04 3.70
C LYS A 75 17.34 -2.76 2.55
N THR A 76 16.04 -2.53 2.38
CA THR A 76 15.47 -2.47 1.03
C THR A 76 16.25 -1.42 0.23
N PRO A 77 16.89 -1.77 -0.90
CA PRO A 77 17.47 -0.78 -1.80
C PRO A 77 16.32 -0.07 -2.48
N SER A 78 15.89 1.03 -1.85
CA SER A 78 14.76 1.87 -2.25
C SER A 78 13.41 1.14 -2.18
N THR A 79 12.58 1.52 -1.20
CA THR A 79 11.16 1.12 -1.16
C THR A 79 10.48 1.51 -2.48
N PRO A 80 9.35 0.91 -2.89
CA PRO A 80 8.61 1.36 -4.08
C PRO A 80 8.36 2.88 -4.09
N THR A 81 8.06 3.44 -2.90
CA THR A 81 7.94 4.88 -2.67
C THR A 81 9.27 5.62 -2.85
N GLY A 82 10.37 5.09 -2.31
CA GLY A 82 11.72 5.64 -2.54
C GLY A 82 12.10 5.67 -4.03
N LYS A 83 11.74 4.63 -4.79
CA LYS A 83 12.00 4.57 -6.24
C LYS A 83 11.17 5.61 -6.99
N LEU A 84 9.94 5.84 -6.55
CA LEU A 84 9.08 6.90 -7.08
C LEU A 84 9.70 8.28 -6.81
N PHE A 85 10.15 8.56 -5.59
CA PHE A 85 10.82 9.83 -5.27
C PHE A 85 12.09 10.04 -6.09
N SER A 86 12.97 9.04 -6.19
CA SER A 86 14.15 9.11 -7.05
C SER A 86 13.79 9.32 -8.53
N HIS A 87 12.63 8.83 -8.97
CA HIS A 87 12.13 9.09 -10.31
C HIS A 87 11.65 10.54 -10.46
N ILE A 88 10.93 11.08 -9.47
CA ILE A 88 10.48 12.48 -9.45
C ILE A 88 11.70 13.41 -9.47
N ASP A 89 12.67 13.22 -8.59
CA ASP A 89 13.88 14.05 -8.51
C ASP A 89 14.64 14.08 -9.85
N ARG A 90 14.79 12.92 -10.50
CA ARG A 90 15.43 12.81 -11.81
C ARG A 90 14.65 13.49 -12.94
N GLN A 91 13.33 13.62 -12.82
CA GLN A 91 12.52 14.37 -13.79
C GLN A 91 12.62 15.87 -13.54
N LEU A 92 12.59 16.29 -12.27
CA LEU A 92 12.76 17.71 -11.90
C LEU A 92 14.15 18.25 -12.27
N GLN A 93 15.19 17.42 -12.18
CA GLN A 93 16.54 17.79 -12.64
C GLN A 93 16.68 17.88 -14.17
N LYS A 94 15.78 17.25 -14.94
CA LYS A 94 15.78 17.30 -16.41
C LYS A 94 15.12 18.56 -16.97
N ASP A 95 14.27 19.22 -16.19
CA ASP A 95 13.69 20.53 -16.51
C ASP A 95 14.25 21.64 -15.60
N PRO A 96 15.51 22.08 -15.79
CA PRO A 96 16.03 23.25 -15.08
C PRO A 96 15.50 24.59 -15.65
N GLY A 97 14.58 24.57 -16.63
CA GLY A 97 14.13 25.77 -17.33
C GLY A 97 12.67 25.70 -17.76
N GLY A 98 11.78 26.14 -16.88
CA GLY A 98 10.45 26.64 -17.23
C GLY A 98 10.40 28.15 -17.00
N VAL A 99 10.88 28.92 -17.98
CA VAL A 99 10.43 30.29 -18.27
C VAL A 99 9.62 30.22 -19.56
#